data_AF-A0A5J6MH86-F1
#
_entry.id   AF-A0A5J6MH86-F1
#
_cell.length_a   1.000
_cell.length_b   1.000
_cell.length_c   1.000
_cell.angle_alpha   90.00
_cell.angle_beta   90.00
_cell.angle_gamma   90.00
#
_symmetry.space_group_name_H-M   'P 1'
#
loop_
_entity.id
_entity.type
_entity.pdbx_description
1 polymer ?
#
loop_
_entity_poly.entity_id
_entity_poly.type
_entity_poly.pdbx_seq_one_letter_code
_entity_poly.pdbx_strand_id
1 'polypeptide(L)'
;MTTPIRQRLAECAAKARTCEVSGCHLPRQHFGKWCEAHDRRAQETGHPLGRTIRRREFEPFVKGARRYLDRHQDHPRIAKALSWLEALVYASGAAPAEITRKSTAHDRLLTWLVKLRRQEVSPVEMLAIAIGICAYREWSPQVFRSDRHFNHQLAIRVLRLARAERITTMHRGCHEYRRHDRITSGVRDLLSEALNRHVGVVALSVARKLVAKVNASNPVPTALTMILAGTASLASGQGAGTNEGKPTNE
;
A
#
# COMPACT_ATOMS: atom_id res chain seq x y z
N MET A 1 25.84 -41.01 -8.99
CA MET A 1 24.39 -41.00 -9.24
C MET A 1 23.84 -39.60 -8.97
N THR A 2 23.69 -38.77 -10.02
CA THR A 2 23.02 -37.47 -9.91
C THR A 2 21.57 -37.72 -9.54
N THR A 3 21.15 -37.20 -8.39
CA THR A 3 19.82 -37.40 -7.81
C THR A 3 18.74 -37.01 -8.83
N PRO A 4 17.67 -37.81 -9.02
CA PRO A 4 16.61 -37.55 -10.00
C PRO A 4 15.98 -36.14 -9.92
N ILE A 5 16.13 -35.46 -8.78
CA ILE A 5 15.76 -34.06 -8.57
C ILE A 5 16.55 -33.10 -9.49
N ARG A 6 17.87 -33.26 -9.63
CA ARG A 6 18.71 -32.36 -10.45
C ARG A 6 18.32 -32.43 -11.94
N GLN A 7 18.01 -33.62 -12.42
CA GLN A 7 17.57 -33.84 -13.80
C GLN A 7 16.19 -33.23 -14.07
N ARG A 8 15.22 -33.42 -13.16
CA ARG A 8 13.89 -32.77 -13.25
C ARG A 8 13.98 -31.24 -13.18
N LEU A 9 14.91 -30.69 -12.40
CA LEU A 9 15.19 -29.26 -12.34
C LEU A 9 15.81 -28.75 -13.65
N ALA A 10 16.78 -29.48 -14.23
CA ALA A 10 17.37 -29.14 -15.52
C ALA A 10 16.32 -29.17 -16.65
N GLU A 11 15.46 -30.18 -16.70
CA GLU A 11 14.37 -30.30 -17.68
C GLU A 11 13.33 -29.17 -17.53
N CYS A 12 12.97 -28.84 -16.29
CA CYS A 12 12.07 -27.72 -16.02
C CYS A 12 12.68 -26.36 -16.41
N ALA A 13 14.00 -26.19 -16.23
CA ALA A 13 14.72 -24.99 -16.64
C ALA A 13 14.88 -24.89 -18.18
N ALA A 14 15.05 -26.04 -18.86
CA ALA A 14 15.17 -26.11 -20.32
C ALA A 14 13.85 -25.83 -21.04
N LYS A 15 12.71 -26.12 -20.39
CA LYS A 15 11.38 -25.73 -20.91
C LYS A 15 11.19 -24.22 -20.71
N ALA A 16 11.53 -23.43 -21.72
CA ALA A 16 11.30 -22.00 -21.76
C ALA A 16 9.81 -21.68 -21.63
N ARG A 17 9.34 -21.48 -20.40
CA ARG A 17 7.96 -21.05 -20.11
C ARG A 17 7.88 -19.53 -20.12
N THR A 18 6.82 -19.00 -20.72
CA THR A 18 6.50 -17.57 -20.72
C THR A 18 5.83 -17.15 -19.42
N CYS A 19 6.04 -15.92 -18.98
CA CYS A 19 5.44 -15.32 -17.78
C CYS A 19 3.92 -15.59 -17.66
N GLU A 20 3.41 -15.90 -16.46
CA GLU A 20 1.95 -16.10 -16.22
C GLU A 20 1.12 -14.81 -16.24
N VAL A 21 1.76 -13.66 -16.37
CA VAL A 21 1.05 -12.38 -16.38
C VAL A 21 0.45 -12.20 -17.76
N SER A 22 -0.87 -12.01 -17.82
CA SER A 22 -1.59 -11.79 -19.09
C SER A 22 -0.94 -10.65 -19.90
N GLY A 23 -0.68 -10.92 -21.18
CA GLY A 23 0.00 -9.99 -22.09
C GLY A 23 1.53 -9.92 -21.94
N CYS A 24 2.16 -10.73 -21.09
CA CYS A 24 3.62 -10.79 -20.95
C CYS A 24 4.20 -12.04 -21.62
N HIS A 25 5.02 -11.82 -22.65
CA HIS A 25 5.68 -12.89 -23.40
C HIS A 25 7.13 -13.13 -22.97
N LEU A 26 7.62 -12.41 -21.96
CA LEU A 26 8.98 -12.57 -21.44
C LEU A 26 9.17 -13.95 -20.78
N PRO A 27 10.38 -14.55 -20.85
CA PRO A 27 10.67 -15.82 -20.21
C PRO A 27 10.56 -15.71 -18.68
N ARG A 28 10.05 -16.77 -18.03
CA ARG A 28 10.04 -16.87 -16.57
C ARG A 28 11.46 -16.98 -16.02
N GLN A 29 11.66 -16.48 -14.81
CA GLN A 29 12.92 -16.65 -14.10
C GLN A 29 12.95 -18.01 -13.38
N HIS A 30 13.91 -18.86 -13.74
CA HIS A 30 14.12 -20.18 -13.14
C HIS A 30 12.80 -21.00 -13.05
N PHE A 31 12.44 -21.44 -11.84
CA PHE A 31 11.21 -22.20 -11.54
C PHE A 31 10.04 -21.31 -11.11
N GLY A 32 10.18 -19.99 -11.22
CA GLY A 32 9.17 -19.03 -10.83
C GLY A 32 7.96 -19.00 -11.77
N LYS A 33 6.89 -18.32 -11.35
CA LYS A 33 5.68 -18.07 -12.17
C LYS A 33 5.85 -16.89 -13.13
N TRP A 34 6.83 -16.03 -12.86
CA TRP A 34 6.94 -14.72 -13.48
C TRP A 34 8.33 -14.50 -14.09
N CYS A 35 8.41 -13.57 -15.05
CA CYS A 35 9.69 -13.02 -15.49
C CYS A 35 10.32 -12.18 -14.36
N GLU A 36 11.62 -11.89 -14.45
CA GLU A 36 12.37 -11.14 -13.43
C GLU A 36 11.69 -9.81 -13.05
N ALA A 37 11.18 -9.07 -14.04
CA ALA A 37 10.53 -7.79 -13.79
C ALA A 37 9.25 -7.92 -12.95
N HIS A 38 8.40 -8.89 -13.27
CA HIS A 38 7.15 -9.15 -12.55
C HIS A 38 7.40 -9.81 -11.19
N ASP A 39 8.41 -10.67 -11.07
CA ASP A 39 8.82 -11.23 -9.79
C ASP A 39 9.34 -10.16 -8.84
N ARG A 40 10.26 -9.30 -9.31
CA ARG A 40 10.71 -8.13 -8.55
C ARG A 40 9.54 -7.24 -8.14
N ARG A 41 8.59 -6.96 -9.04
CA ARG A 41 7.41 -6.15 -8.71
C ARG A 41 6.52 -6.81 -7.67
N ALA A 42 6.33 -8.13 -7.74
CA ALA A 42 5.61 -8.89 -6.75
C ALA A 42 6.34 -8.92 -5.40
N GLN A 43 7.68 -9.06 -5.40
CA GLN A 43 8.50 -8.94 -4.19
C GLN A 43 8.42 -7.54 -3.59
N GLU A 44 8.28 -6.48 -4.37
CA GLU A 44 8.21 -5.08 -3.93
C GLU A 44 6.82 -4.62 -3.48
N THR A 45 5.78 -5.13 -4.10
CA THR A 45 4.42 -4.62 -3.91
C THR A 45 3.45 -5.66 -3.39
N GLY A 46 3.73 -6.96 -3.55
CA GLY A 46 2.83 -8.05 -3.16
C GLY A 46 2.00 -8.61 -4.33
N HIS A 47 2.14 -8.04 -5.52
CA HIS A 47 1.47 -8.51 -6.75
C HIS A 47 2.31 -8.15 -8.00
N PRO A 48 2.37 -9.01 -9.05
CA PRO A 48 3.19 -8.73 -10.23
C PRO A 48 2.74 -7.47 -10.99
N LEU A 49 1.44 -7.20 -11.05
CA LEU A 49 0.85 -5.96 -11.60
C LEU A 49 0.62 -4.86 -10.54
N GLY A 50 1.16 -5.03 -9.34
CA GLY A 50 0.99 -4.09 -8.24
C GLY A 50 1.79 -2.79 -8.44
N ARG A 51 1.40 -1.75 -7.71
CA ARG A 51 2.15 -0.49 -7.65
C ARG A 51 2.22 0.01 -6.22
N THR A 52 3.29 0.71 -5.89
CA THR A 52 3.42 1.34 -4.59
C THR A 52 2.40 2.48 -4.43
N ILE A 53 1.56 2.41 -3.40
CA ILE A 53 0.48 3.37 -3.13
C ILE A 53 1.02 4.57 -2.34
N ARG A 54 1.25 5.70 -2.98
CA ARG A 54 1.95 6.86 -2.41
C ARG A 54 1.15 7.47 -1.25
N ARG A 55 1.86 8.07 -0.27
CA ARG A 55 1.24 8.73 0.91
C ARG A 55 0.13 9.70 0.53
N ARG A 56 0.39 10.55 -0.48
CA ARG A 56 -0.58 11.54 -0.98
C ARG A 56 -1.94 10.98 -1.43
N GLU A 57 -1.99 9.71 -1.83
CA GLU A 57 -3.22 9.09 -2.36
C GLU A 57 -4.22 8.76 -1.25
N PHE A 58 -3.74 8.48 -0.03
CA PHE A 58 -4.58 8.12 1.11
C PHE A 58 -4.47 9.11 2.29
N GLU A 59 -3.65 10.16 2.16
CA GLU A 59 -3.44 11.21 3.17
C GLU A 59 -4.75 11.85 3.68
N PRO A 60 -5.79 12.12 2.85
CA PRO A 60 -7.06 12.64 3.36
C PRO A 60 -7.70 11.72 4.41
N PHE A 61 -7.61 10.41 4.20
CA PHE A 61 -8.14 9.41 5.14
C PHE A 61 -7.30 9.34 6.42
N VAL A 62 -5.97 9.48 6.34
CA VAL A 62 -5.09 9.54 7.51
C VAL A 62 -5.43 10.75 8.39
N LYS A 63 -5.64 11.92 7.78
CA LYS A 63 -6.09 13.12 8.50
C LYS A 63 -7.45 12.91 9.17
N GLY A 64 -8.38 12.25 8.48
CA GLY A 64 -9.66 11.84 9.05
C GLY A 64 -9.52 10.89 10.24
N ALA A 65 -8.63 9.91 10.10
CA ALA A 65 -8.33 8.93 11.14
C ALA A 65 -7.71 9.57 12.38
N ARG A 66 -6.72 10.46 12.23
CA ARG A 66 -6.13 11.20 13.37
C ARG A 66 -7.19 11.94 14.18
N ARG A 67 -8.00 12.78 13.52
CA ARG A 67 -9.11 13.49 14.18
C ARG A 67 -10.14 12.56 14.82
N TYR A 68 -10.33 11.36 14.28
CA TYR A 68 -11.20 10.36 14.89
C TYR A 68 -10.56 9.82 16.17
N LEU A 69 -9.30 9.40 16.09
CA LEU A 69 -8.54 8.86 17.22
C LEU A 69 -8.43 9.89 18.35
N ASP A 70 -8.12 11.15 18.06
CA ASP A 70 -8.00 12.24 19.06
C ASP A 70 -9.23 12.39 19.96
N ARG A 71 -10.42 12.03 19.46
CA ARG A 71 -11.69 12.11 20.22
C ARG A 71 -12.14 10.79 20.86
N HIS A 72 -11.49 9.67 20.53
CA HIS A 72 -11.95 8.34 20.90
C HIS A 72 -10.82 7.43 21.39
N GLN A 73 -9.73 7.99 21.92
CA GLN A 73 -8.62 7.19 22.44
C GLN A 73 -9.07 6.25 23.56
N ASP A 74 -10.01 6.72 24.39
CA ASP A 74 -10.57 5.98 25.54
C ASP A 74 -11.50 4.84 25.13
N HIS A 75 -11.88 4.74 23.85
CA HIS A 75 -12.71 3.63 23.40
C HIS A 75 -11.94 2.30 23.58
N PRO A 76 -12.48 1.28 24.28
CA PRO A 76 -11.70 0.11 24.70
C PRO A 76 -10.96 -0.62 23.57
N ARG A 77 -11.57 -0.73 22.39
CA ARG A 77 -10.92 -1.36 21.21
C ARG A 77 -9.77 -0.53 20.64
N ILE A 78 -9.85 0.80 20.71
CA ILE A 78 -8.80 1.71 20.24
C ILE A 78 -7.64 1.69 21.23
N ALA A 79 -7.93 1.87 22.53
CA ALA A 79 -6.95 1.76 23.60
C ALA A 79 -6.16 0.44 23.53
N LYS A 80 -6.86 -0.70 23.35
CA LYS A 80 -6.21 -2.01 23.19
C LYS A 80 -5.29 -2.09 21.98
N ALA A 81 -5.70 -1.53 20.83
CA ALA A 81 -4.88 -1.51 19.62
C ALA A 81 -3.65 -0.60 19.78
N LEU A 82 -3.81 0.56 20.43
CA LEU A 82 -2.71 1.48 20.73
C LEU A 82 -1.69 0.83 21.69
N SER A 83 -2.16 0.20 22.76
CA SER A 83 -1.31 -0.52 23.71
C SER A 83 -0.54 -1.66 23.04
N TRP A 84 -1.17 -2.41 22.12
CA TRP A 84 -0.46 -3.44 21.37
C TRP A 84 0.59 -2.86 20.41
N LEU A 85 0.29 -1.76 19.71
CA LEU A 85 1.25 -1.07 18.83
C LEU A 85 2.43 -0.50 19.62
N GLU A 86 2.16 0.03 20.82
CA GLU A 86 3.18 0.49 21.75
C GLU A 86 4.08 -0.67 22.17
N ALA A 87 3.50 -1.79 22.61
CA ALA A 87 4.27 -2.99 22.96
C ALA A 87 5.09 -3.52 21.76
N LEU A 88 4.52 -3.51 20.56
CA LEU A 88 5.21 -3.92 19.33
C LEU A 88 6.49 -3.11 19.09
N VAL A 89 6.48 -1.79 19.35
CA VAL A 89 7.62 -0.91 19.11
C VAL A 89 8.56 -0.85 20.31
N TYR A 90 8.03 -0.64 21.52
CA TYR A 90 8.80 -0.32 22.72
C TYR A 90 9.21 -1.56 23.52
N ALA A 91 8.38 -2.61 23.54
CA ALA A 91 8.74 -3.90 24.13
C ALA A 91 9.46 -4.85 23.15
N SER A 92 9.71 -4.40 21.91
CA SER A 92 10.61 -5.12 21.01
C SER A 92 12.01 -5.21 21.64
N GLY A 93 12.54 -6.43 21.72
CA GLY A 93 13.87 -6.70 22.29
C GLY A 93 14.99 -5.95 21.58
N ALA A 94 16.23 -6.22 21.97
CA ALA A 94 17.38 -5.67 21.26
C ALA A 94 17.36 -6.14 19.80
N ALA A 95 17.57 -5.21 18.86
CA ALA A 95 17.85 -5.58 17.48
C ALA A 95 19.19 -6.31 17.41
N PRO A 96 19.37 -7.26 16.48
CA PRO A 96 20.67 -7.86 16.23
C PRO A 96 21.71 -6.79 15.90
N ALA A 97 22.94 -6.99 16.37
CA ALA A 97 24.04 -6.04 16.15
C ALA A 97 24.35 -5.84 14.66
N GLU A 98 24.20 -6.89 13.85
CA GLU A 98 24.43 -6.84 12.41
C GLU A 98 23.35 -7.60 11.63
N ILE A 99 22.91 -7.01 10.51
CA ILE A 99 22.05 -7.68 9.54
C ILE A 99 22.89 -8.23 8.40
N THR A 100 22.99 -9.54 8.32
CA THR A 100 23.70 -10.27 7.27
C THR A 100 22.73 -10.87 6.24
N ARG A 101 23.27 -11.52 5.20
CA ARG A 101 22.46 -12.27 4.23
C ARG A 101 21.69 -13.43 4.87
N LYS A 102 22.17 -13.97 6.00
CA LYS A 102 21.54 -15.08 6.73
C LYS A 102 20.45 -14.62 7.73
N SER A 103 20.37 -13.32 8.02
CA SER A 103 19.38 -12.78 8.96
C SER A 103 17.96 -13.06 8.49
N THR A 104 17.15 -13.54 9.43
CA THR A 104 15.75 -13.92 9.19
C THR A 104 14.87 -12.70 8.92
N ALA A 105 13.62 -12.94 8.48
CA ALA A 105 12.64 -11.87 8.36
C ALA A 105 12.32 -11.22 9.73
N HIS A 106 12.34 -12.01 10.80
CA HIS A 106 12.12 -11.53 12.16
C HIS A 106 13.25 -10.60 12.62
N ASP A 107 14.51 -11.00 12.44
CA ASP A 107 15.70 -10.18 12.76
C ASP A 107 15.64 -8.81 12.07
N ARG A 108 15.30 -8.83 10.78
CA ARG A 108 15.16 -7.62 9.97
C ARG A 108 13.98 -6.76 10.43
N LEU A 109 12.87 -7.38 10.85
CA LEU A 109 11.73 -6.65 11.42
C LEU A 109 12.13 -5.99 12.74
N LEU A 110 12.86 -6.67 13.65
CA LEU A 110 13.35 -6.07 14.89
C LEU A 110 14.21 -4.83 14.62
N THR A 111 15.10 -4.86 13.63
CA THR A 111 15.86 -3.67 13.23
C THR A 111 14.94 -2.51 12.84
N TRP A 112 13.87 -2.77 12.09
CA TRP A 112 12.89 -1.75 11.73
C TRP A 112 12.09 -1.23 12.92
N LEU A 113 11.70 -2.10 13.86
CA LEU A 113 10.99 -1.71 15.08
C LEU A 113 11.87 -0.85 15.98
N VAL A 114 13.15 -1.19 16.12
CA VAL A 114 14.13 -0.34 16.83
C VAL A 114 14.28 1.01 16.14
N LYS A 115 14.24 1.09 14.80
CA LYS A 115 14.24 2.37 14.08
C LYS A 115 13.01 3.21 14.37
N LEU A 116 11.81 2.60 14.39
CA LEU A 116 10.58 3.29 14.79
C LEU A 116 10.67 3.81 16.22
N ARG A 117 11.21 2.99 17.15
CA ARG A 117 11.43 3.37 18.55
C ARG A 117 12.40 4.54 18.70
N ARG A 118 13.56 4.49 18.04
CA ARG A 118 14.59 5.55 18.07
C ARG A 118 14.10 6.89 17.51
N GLN A 119 13.11 6.85 16.63
CA GLN A 119 12.47 8.04 16.05
C GLN A 119 11.15 8.39 16.73
N GLU A 120 10.86 7.77 17.88
CA GLU A 120 9.70 8.06 18.74
C GLU A 120 8.38 8.05 17.95
N VAL A 121 8.22 7.08 17.05
CA VAL A 121 7.02 6.99 16.23
C VAL A 121 5.83 6.65 17.13
N SER A 122 4.87 7.58 17.17
CA SER A 122 3.65 7.43 17.96
C SER A 122 2.79 6.24 17.52
N PRO A 123 2.29 5.41 18.46
CA PRO A 123 1.31 4.36 18.18
C PRO A 123 0.02 4.90 17.52
N VAL A 124 -0.38 6.13 17.87
CA VAL A 124 -1.54 6.80 17.27
C VAL A 124 -1.31 7.06 15.78
N GLU A 125 -0.09 7.46 15.40
CA GLU A 125 0.27 7.67 14.00
C GLU A 125 0.27 6.35 13.21
N MET A 126 0.81 5.28 13.80
CA MET A 126 0.78 3.94 13.20
C MET A 126 -0.67 3.47 12.95
N LEU A 127 -1.54 3.64 13.95
CA LEU A 127 -2.96 3.30 13.85
C LEU A 127 -3.68 4.16 12.81
N ALA A 128 -3.39 5.46 12.75
CA ALA A 128 -3.96 6.37 11.77
C ALA A 128 -3.57 5.99 10.33
N ILE A 129 -2.32 5.56 10.10
CA ILE A 129 -1.87 5.02 8.81
C ILE A 129 -2.62 3.74 8.46
N ALA A 130 -2.77 2.81 9.40
CA ALA A 130 -3.51 1.57 9.18
C ALA A 130 -4.98 1.84 8.81
N ILE A 131 -5.67 2.70 9.57
CA ILE A 131 -7.04 3.14 9.26
C ILE A 131 -7.09 3.83 7.89
N GLY A 132 -6.14 4.72 7.59
CA GLY A 132 -6.11 5.45 6.33
C GLY A 132 -5.97 4.54 5.11
N ILE A 133 -5.13 3.51 5.19
CA ILE A 133 -5.01 2.49 4.13
C ILE A 133 -6.29 1.65 4.00
N CYS A 134 -6.89 1.23 5.12
CA CYS A 134 -8.16 0.50 5.09
C CYS A 134 -9.27 1.35 4.45
N ALA A 135 -9.37 2.63 4.82
CA ALA A 135 -10.35 3.55 4.25
C ALA A 135 -10.13 3.77 2.76
N TYR A 136 -8.87 3.87 2.32
CA TYR A 136 -8.56 3.96 0.90
C TYR A 136 -8.96 2.70 0.12
N ARG A 137 -8.81 1.51 0.72
CA ARG A 137 -9.30 0.25 0.14
C ARG A 137 -10.83 0.23 0.03
N GLU A 138 -11.54 0.65 1.08
CA GLU A 138 -13.02 0.69 1.07
C GLU A 138 -13.55 1.73 0.07
N TRP A 139 -12.86 2.86 -0.09
CA TRP A 139 -13.24 3.91 -1.04
C TRP A 139 -12.94 3.55 -2.50
N SER A 140 -11.84 2.84 -2.76
CA SER A 140 -11.39 2.50 -4.12
C SER A 140 -10.75 1.10 -4.17
N PRO A 141 -11.55 0.02 -4.09
CA PRO A 141 -11.07 -1.36 -3.97
C PRO A 141 -10.18 -1.80 -5.14
N GLN A 142 -10.45 -1.31 -6.35
CA GLN A 142 -9.72 -1.62 -7.59
C GLN A 142 -8.22 -1.24 -7.57
N VAL A 143 -7.81 -0.36 -6.65
CA VAL A 143 -6.42 0.05 -6.49
C VAL A 143 -5.56 -1.10 -5.96
N PHE A 144 -6.14 -1.97 -5.15
CA PHE A 144 -5.47 -3.12 -4.57
C PHE A 144 -5.74 -4.38 -5.38
N ARG A 145 -4.78 -4.75 -6.23
CA ARG A 145 -4.85 -5.97 -7.07
C ARG A 145 -5.08 -7.30 -6.33
N SER A 146 -4.70 -7.39 -5.05
CA SER A 146 -4.90 -8.59 -4.22
C SER A 146 -4.81 -8.25 -2.74
N ASP A 147 -5.24 -9.15 -1.86
CA ASP A 147 -5.06 -9.00 -0.41
C ASP A 147 -3.59 -8.93 -0.01
N ARG A 148 -2.74 -9.73 -0.67
CA ARG A 148 -1.29 -9.66 -0.43
C ARG A 148 -0.70 -8.30 -0.83
N HIS A 149 -1.17 -7.71 -1.95
CA HIS A 149 -0.79 -6.36 -2.34
C HIS A 149 -1.17 -5.35 -1.24
N PHE A 150 -2.41 -5.40 -0.77
CA PHE A 150 -2.87 -4.57 0.34
C PHE A 150 -2.01 -4.74 1.60
N ASN A 151 -1.78 -5.98 2.03
CA ASN A 151 -0.98 -6.32 3.21
C ASN A 151 0.46 -5.78 3.13
N HIS A 152 1.10 -5.93 1.97
CA HIS A 152 2.42 -5.34 1.72
C HIS A 152 2.41 -3.81 1.79
N GLN A 153 1.40 -3.15 1.20
CA GLN A 153 1.30 -1.69 1.27
C GLN A 153 1.08 -1.23 2.71
N LEU A 154 0.24 -1.92 3.48
CA LEU A 154 0.02 -1.66 4.90
C LEU A 154 1.33 -1.70 5.70
N ALA A 155 2.07 -2.81 5.61
CA ALA A 155 3.35 -2.95 6.30
C ALA A 155 4.38 -1.90 5.86
N ILE A 156 4.50 -1.63 4.55
CA ILE A 156 5.43 -0.61 4.03
C ILE A 156 5.10 0.76 4.61
N ARG A 157 3.82 1.15 4.71
CA ARG A 157 3.46 2.50 5.19
C ARG A 157 3.71 2.67 6.67
N VAL A 158 3.48 1.64 7.48
CA VAL A 158 3.83 1.67 8.89
C VAL A 158 5.34 1.77 9.07
N LEU A 159 6.13 0.91 8.41
CA LEU A 159 7.59 0.91 8.57
C LEU A 159 8.26 2.19 8.04
N ARG A 160 7.71 2.79 6.97
CA ARG A 160 8.22 4.06 6.42
C ARG A 160 7.78 5.31 7.19
N LEU A 161 7.13 5.15 8.36
CA LEU A 161 7.06 6.23 9.34
C LEU A 161 8.46 6.56 9.87
N ALA A 162 9.33 5.54 10.03
CA ALA A 162 10.75 5.78 10.26
C ALA A 162 11.40 6.35 9.00
N ARG A 163 12.03 7.51 9.13
CA ARG A 163 12.87 8.14 8.12
C ARG A 163 14.09 7.27 7.84
N ALA A 164 14.55 7.29 6.59
CA ALA A 164 15.80 6.64 6.22
C ALA A 164 16.99 7.31 6.92
N GLU A 165 17.88 6.49 7.48
CA GLU A 165 19.11 6.97 8.10
C GLU A 165 20.08 7.46 7.01
N ARG A 166 20.76 8.59 7.30
CA ARG A 166 21.87 9.07 6.47
C ARG A 166 23.12 8.33 6.93
N ILE A 167 23.85 7.72 6.01
CA ILE A 167 25.10 7.06 6.32
C ILE A 167 26.21 7.72 5.51
N THR A 168 27.20 8.25 6.22
CA THR A 168 28.42 8.74 5.61
C THR A 168 29.41 7.59 5.60
N THR A 169 29.72 7.03 4.44
CA THR A 169 30.82 6.07 4.31
C THR A 169 32.01 6.75 3.67
N MET A 170 33.18 6.64 4.29
CA MET A 170 34.44 7.02 3.64
C MET A 170 34.89 5.87 2.74
N HIS A 171 34.63 5.95 1.43
CA HIS A 171 35.20 5.03 0.47
C HIS A 171 35.59 5.79 -0.80
N ARG A 172 36.91 6.02 -0.99
CA ARG A 172 37.53 6.70 -2.15
C ARG A 172 36.91 8.07 -2.52
N GLY A 173 36.78 8.94 -1.52
CA GLY A 173 36.09 10.23 -1.63
C GLY A 173 34.90 10.26 -0.68
N CYS A 174 34.72 11.36 0.05
CA CYS A 174 33.58 11.51 0.96
C CYS A 174 32.28 11.59 0.15
N HIS A 175 31.56 10.48 0.04
CA HIS A 175 30.21 10.46 -0.51
C HIS A 175 29.22 10.10 0.60
N GLU A 176 28.39 11.07 0.98
CA GLU A 176 27.23 10.84 1.84
C GLU A 176 26.13 10.19 1.00
N TYR A 177 25.64 9.01 1.41
CA TYR A 177 24.46 8.42 0.79
C TYR A 177 23.43 8.00 1.82
N ARG A 178 22.15 8.02 1.42
CA ARG A 178 21.08 7.48 2.28
C ARG A 178 21.01 5.98 2.09
N ARG A 179 21.35 5.22 3.13
CA ARG A 179 21.13 3.78 3.12
C ARG A 179 19.66 3.51 3.35
N HIS A 180 18.98 3.09 2.29
CA HIS A 180 17.65 2.53 2.42
C HIS A 180 17.79 1.06 2.75
N ASP A 181 17.57 0.69 4.01
CA ASP A 181 17.41 -0.72 4.32
C ASP A 181 16.24 -1.28 3.53
N ARG A 182 16.46 -2.42 2.87
CA ARG A 182 15.42 -3.05 2.08
C ARG A 182 14.42 -3.69 3.04
N ILE A 183 13.17 -3.22 3.02
CA ILE A 183 12.05 -3.94 3.60
C ILE A 183 11.81 -5.15 2.72
N THR A 184 12.17 -6.37 3.15
CA THR A 184 11.98 -7.59 2.36
C THR A 184 10.52 -8.01 2.34
N SER A 185 10.12 -8.88 1.40
CA SER A 185 8.75 -9.44 1.38
C SER A 185 8.41 -10.15 2.68
N GLY A 186 9.31 -10.99 3.21
CA GLY A 186 9.11 -11.68 4.48
C GLY A 186 8.86 -10.75 5.67
N VAL A 187 9.55 -9.60 5.75
CA VAL A 187 9.28 -8.59 6.79
C VAL A 187 7.87 -8.02 6.66
N ARG A 188 7.41 -7.79 5.42
CA ARG A 188 6.07 -7.24 5.17
C ARG A 188 4.99 -8.26 5.46
N ASP A 189 5.17 -9.50 5.00
CA ASP A 189 4.26 -10.60 5.27
C ASP A 189 4.09 -10.75 6.80
N LEU A 190 5.19 -10.87 7.56
CA LEU A 190 5.21 -10.99 9.02
C LEU A 190 4.49 -9.80 9.72
N LEU A 191 4.86 -8.56 9.40
CA LEU A 191 4.27 -7.39 10.04
C LEU A 191 2.79 -7.22 9.67
N SER A 192 2.42 -7.44 8.40
CA SER A 192 1.04 -7.29 7.95
C SER A 192 0.10 -8.31 8.60
N GLU A 193 0.57 -9.54 8.82
CA GLU A 193 -0.18 -10.56 9.55
C GLU A 193 -0.44 -10.12 10.99
N ALA A 194 0.60 -9.63 11.69
CA ALA A 194 0.48 -9.13 13.05
C ALA A 194 -0.48 -7.91 13.13
N LEU A 195 -0.34 -6.95 12.22
CA LEU A 195 -1.23 -5.78 12.14
C LEU A 195 -2.68 -6.20 11.89
N ASN A 196 -2.94 -7.11 10.96
CA ASN A 196 -4.30 -7.57 10.68
C ASN A 196 -4.91 -8.30 11.88
N ARG A 197 -4.13 -9.14 12.57
CA ARG A 197 -4.57 -9.88 13.76
C ARG A 197 -4.98 -8.97 14.92
N HIS A 198 -4.20 -7.94 15.21
CA HIS A 198 -4.38 -7.13 16.41
C HIS A 198 -5.09 -5.78 16.18
N VAL A 199 -4.97 -5.23 14.97
CA VAL A 199 -5.42 -3.87 14.64
C VAL A 199 -6.44 -3.86 13.48
N GLY A 200 -6.46 -4.89 12.65
CA GLY A 200 -7.25 -4.92 11.41
C GLY A 200 -8.75 -4.64 11.61
N VAL A 201 -9.38 -5.26 12.62
CA VAL A 201 -10.82 -5.10 12.89
C VAL A 201 -11.18 -3.67 13.30
N VAL A 202 -10.42 -3.07 14.23
CA VAL A 202 -10.68 -1.68 14.63
C VAL A 202 -10.37 -0.71 13.49
N ALA A 203 -9.30 -0.98 12.72
CA ALA A 203 -8.94 -0.15 11.58
C ALA A 203 -10.04 -0.14 10.50
N LEU A 204 -10.57 -1.31 10.14
CA LEU A 204 -11.65 -1.45 9.16
C LEU A 204 -12.95 -0.81 9.65
N SER A 205 -13.29 -0.97 10.93
CA SER A 205 -14.50 -0.38 11.51
C SER A 205 -14.49 1.16 11.43
N VAL A 206 -13.36 1.79 11.80
CA VAL A 206 -13.22 3.24 11.69
C VAL A 206 -13.15 3.68 10.22
N ALA A 207 -12.42 2.95 9.38
CA ALA A 207 -12.31 3.21 7.95
C ALA A 207 -13.68 3.33 7.27
N ARG A 208 -14.59 2.38 7.53
CA ARG A 208 -15.96 2.41 6.97
C ARG A 208 -16.74 3.66 7.38
N LYS A 209 -16.61 4.10 8.64
CA LYS A 209 -17.23 5.36 9.11
C LYS A 209 -16.68 6.57 8.37
N LEU A 210 -15.36 6.61 8.14
CA LEU A 210 -14.72 7.69 7.39
C LEU A 210 -15.19 7.74 5.94
N VAL A 211 -15.24 6.58 5.27
CA VAL A 211 -15.69 6.48 3.87
C VAL A 211 -17.17 6.85 3.73
N ALA A 212 -18.03 6.38 4.64
CA ALA A 212 -19.44 6.76 4.65
C ALA A 212 -19.62 8.28 4.75
N LYS A 213 -18.82 8.95 5.58
CA LYS A 213 -18.82 10.43 5.67
C LYS A 213 -18.38 11.10 4.38
N VAL A 214 -17.33 10.60 3.73
CA VAL A 214 -16.85 11.13 2.44
C VAL A 214 -17.90 10.97 1.34
N ASN A 215 -18.55 9.81 1.27
CA ASN A 215 -19.61 9.54 0.29
C ASN A 215 -20.85 10.41 0.56
N ALA A 216 -21.17 10.69 1.82
CA ALA A 216 -22.26 11.60 2.16
C ALA A 216 -21.97 13.06 1.78
N SER A 217 -20.71 13.51 1.89
CA SER A 217 -20.31 14.87 1.48
C SER A 217 -20.12 15.03 -0.04
N ASN A 218 -19.83 13.93 -0.75
CA ASN A 218 -19.71 13.90 -2.21
C ASN A 218 -20.64 12.82 -2.75
N PRO A 219 -21.97 13.06 -2.81
CA PRO A 219 -22.87 12.09 -3.39
C PRO A 219 -22.47 11.90 -4.85
N VAL A 220 -21.89 10.74 -5.17
CA VAL A 220 -21.70 10.33 -6.56
C VAL A 220 -23.11 10.28 -7.14
N PRO A 221 -23.40 10.95 -8.26
CA PRO A 221 -24.68 10.79 -8.94
C PRO A 221 -24.86 9.31 -9.21
N THR A 222 -25.78 8.69 -8.49
CA THR A 222 -26.11 7.28 -8.70
C THR A 222 -26.57 7.13 -10.16
N ALA A 223 -26.33 5.98 -10.77
CA ALA A 223 -26.84 5.72 -12.13
C ALA A 223 -28.35 6.02 -12.22
N LEU A 224 -29.10 5.78 -11.15
CA LEU A 224 -30.51 6.14 -11.00
C LEU A 224 -30.76 7.66 -11.06
N THR A 225 -29.93 8.48 -10.41
CA THR A 225 -30.01 9.95 -10.44
C THR A 225 -29.61 10.51 -11.80
N MET A 226 -28.65 9.88 -12.49
CA MET A 226 -28.31 10.24 -13.88
C MET A 226 -29.41 9.86 -14.86
N ILE A 227 -30.07 8.71 -14.67
CA ILE A 227 -31.21 8.28 -15.49
C ILE A 227 -32.42 9.20 -15.26
N LEU A 228 -32.70 9.59 -14.01
CA LEU A 228 -33.81 10.50 -13.68
C LEU A 228 -33.54 11.96 -14.08
N ALA A 229 -32.27 12.40 -14.10
CA ALA A 229 -31.91 13.74 -14.59
C ALA A 229 -31.89 13.83 -16.14
N GLY A 230 -31.72 12.71 -16.84
CA GLY A 230 -31.65 12.64 -18.30
C GLY A 230 -32.99 12.66 -19.03
N THR A 231 -34.13 12.53 -18.34
CA THR A 231 -35.46 12.50 -18.98
C THR A 231 -36.14 13.86 -19.11
N ALA A 232 -35.56 14.94 -18.55
CA ALA A 232 -36.20 16.26 -18.53
C ALA A 232 -35.83 17.20 -19.71
N SER A 233 -34.98 16.77 -20.66
CA SER A 233 -34.42 17.67 -21.69
C SER A 233 -34.75 17.25 -23.14
N LEU A 234 -36.02 16.93 -23.42
CA LEU A 234 -36.50 16.67 -24.80
C LEU A 234 -37.77 17.46 -25.20
N ALA A 235 -38.17 18.47 -24.42
CA ALA A 235 -39.39 19.25 -24.69
C ALA A 235 -39.13 20.77 -24.78
N SER A 236 -38.24 21.22 -25.68
CA SER A 236 -38.21 22.62 -26.13
C SER A 236 -37.23 22.79 -27.29
N GLY A 237 -37.72 22.59 -28.51
CA GLY A 237 -36.97 22.78 -29.75
C GLY A 237 -37.86 23.33 -30.86
N GLN A 238 -38.42 24.52 -30.67
CA GLN A 238 -38.92 25.38 -31.74
C GLN A 238 -38.35 26.78 -31.52
N GLY A 239 -37.60 27.28 -32.49
CA GLY A 239 -36.98 28.60 -32.46
C GLY A 239 -36.17 28.84 -33.71
N ALA A 240 -36.89 29.10 -34.81
CA ALA A 240 -36.33 29.59 -36.06
C ALA A 240 -35.59 30.93 -35.83
N GLY A 241 -34.37 31.03 -36.36
CA GLY A 241 -33.59 32.26 -36.37
C GLY A 241 -33.00 32.48 -37.75
N THR A 242 -33.74 33.22 -38.58
CA THR A 242 -33.29 33.89 -39.80
C THR A 242 -32.16 34.86 -39.46
N ASN A 243 -31.00 34.72 -40.12
CA ASN A 243 -29.90 35.67 -40.00
C ASN A 243 -29.79 36.45 -41.31
N GLU A 244 -30.30 37.68 -41.31
CA GLU A 244 -30.15 38.66 -42.37
C GLU A 244 -28.70 39.15 -42.42
N GLY A 245 -28.16 39.20 -43.63
CA GLY A 245 -26.82 39.70 -43.90
C GLY A 245 -26.68 41.19 -43.61
N LYS A 246 -25.44 41.60 -43.34
CA LYS A 246 -25.04 43.00 -43.40
C LYS A 246 -23.69 43.13 -44.12
N PRO A 247 -23.52 44.13 -45.01
CA PRO A 247 -22.47 44.13 -46.02
C PRO A 247 -21.16 44.75 -45.54
N THR A 248 -20.13 44.46 -46.34
CA THR A 248 -18.79 45.04 -46.38
C THR A 248 -18.76 46.54 -46.69
N ASN A 249 -17.64 47.16 -46.30
CA ASN A 249 -17.02 48.46 -46.67
C ASN A 249 -16.71 49.25 -45.39
N GLU A 250 -15.57 49.89 -45.16
CA GLU A 250 -14.29 50.13 -45.83
C GLU A 250 -13.32 50.57 -44.72
#